data_AF-H0EKN5-F1
#
_entry.id   AF-H0EKN5-F1
#
_cell.length_a   1.000
_cell.length_b   1.000
_cell.length_c   1.000
_cell.angle_alpha   90.00
_cell.angle_beta   90.00
_cell.angle_gamma   90.00
#
_symmetry.space_group_name_H-M   'P 1'
#
loop_
_entity.id
_entity.type
_entity.pdbx_description
1 polymer ?
#
loop_
_entity_poly.entity_id
_entity_poly.type
_entity_poly.pdbx_seq_one_letter_code
_entity_poly.pdbx_strand_id
1 'polypeptide(L)'
;MATSTRSFSSTPNLAARAKQAKTSDPRVNLIRYHMQHPKTPRPLKFSRMRALRHWTIHRAWMLARRKATEAQEAELIRMHQSMHRACEELRNFDAPGKKDSGRLYRIAMEKKGIFGHGGVPIEYARPQTDTPAREAWNHGWTR
;
A
#
# COMPACT_ATOMS: atom_id res chain seq x y z
N MET A 1 49.87 -56.74 20.54
CA MET A 1 48.96 -55.98 19.65
C MET A 1 48.18 -54.98 20.49
N ALA A 2 48.44 -53.68 20.36
CA ALA A 2 47.75 -52.65 21.13
C ALA A 2 46.68 -51.98 20.25
N THR A 3 45.42 -52.04 20.68
CA THR A 3 44.26 -51.50 19.98
C THR A 3 44.15 -49.99 20.21
N SER A 4 44.12 -49.22 19.12
CA SER A 4 43.86 -47.77 19.14
C SER A 4 42.37 -47.50 19.31
N THR A 5 41.97 -46.99 20.47
CA THR A 5 40.61 -46.53 20.74
C THR A 5 40.41 -45.14 20.12
N ARG A 6 39.69 -45.06 18.99
CA ARG A 6 39.24 -43.78 18.44
C ARG A 6 38.00 -43.31 19.19
N SER A 7 38.07 -42.13 19.80
CA SER A 7 36.94 -41.44 20.41
C SER A 7 35.97 -40.97 19.32
N PHE A 8 34.74 -41.50 19.33
CA PHE A 8 33.65 -41.04 18.46
C PHE A 8 32.91 -39.91 19.19
N SER A 9 33.28 -38.66 18.94
CA SER A 9 32.52 -37.48 19.36
C SER A 9 32.26 -36.59 18.15
N SER A 10 30.99 -36.26 17.92
CA SER A 10 30.50 -35.44 16.80
C SER A 10 30.53 -33.93 17.09
N THR A 11 31.10 -33.51 18.21
CA THR A 11 31.20 -32.09 18.58
C THR A 11 32.57 -31.53 18.19
N PRO A 12 32.63 -30.43 17.40
CA PRO A 12 33.91 -29.84 17.03
C PRO A 12 34.59 -29.23 18.27
N ASN A 13 35.90 -29.45 18.40
CA ASN A 13 36.71 -28.77 19.42
C ASN A 13 36.66 -27.26 19.16
N LEU A 14 36.01 -26.52 20.07
CA LEU A 14 35.94 -25.07 20.01
C LEU A 14 37.36 -24.49 20.08
N ALA A 15 37.75 -23.73 19.06
CA ALA A 15 39.01 -23.00 19.05
C ALA A 15 39.11 -22.08 20.28
N ALA A 16 40.30 -22.02 20.87
CA ALA A 16 40.58 -21.16 22.02
C ALA A 16 40.16 -19.71 21.71
N ARG A 17 39.30 -19.13 22.57
CA ARG A 17 38.83 -17.74 22.45
C ARG A 17 40.02 -16.80 22.31
N ALA A 18 40.15 -16.17 21.13
CA ALA A 18 41.04 -15.03 20.96
C ALA A 18 40.70 -13.96 22.00
N LYS A 19 41.67 -13.53 22.80
CA LYS A 19 41.52 -12.64 23.98
C LYS A 19 41.07 -11.20 23.65
N GLN A 20 40.71 -10.90 22.40
CA GLN A 20 40.21 -9.59 21.97
C GLN A 20 39.08 -9.76 20.96
N ALA A 21 37.96 -10.36 21.39
CA ALA A 21 36.72 -10.21 20.65
C ALA A 21 36.33 -8.73 20.68
N LYS A 22 36.36 -8.06 19.53
CA LYS A 22 35.96 -6.65 19.36
C LYS A 22 34.57 -6.48 20.00
N THR A 23 34.48 -5.77 21.12
CA THR A 23 33.20 -5.51 21.80
C THR A 23 32.31 -4.78 20.80
N SER A 24 31.30 -5.48 20.25
CA SER A 24 30.35 -4.83 19.36
C SER A 24 29.65 -3.72 20.12
N ASP A 25 29.48 -2.57 19.47
CA ASP A 25 28.80 -1.42 20.05
C ASP A 25 27.46 -1.89 20.68
N PRO A 26 27.21 -1.62 21.97
CA PRO A 26 25.99 -2.02 22.65
C PRO A 26 24.71 -1.54 21.94
N ARG A 27 24.78 -0.42 21.20
CA ARG A 27 23.66 0.09 20.37
C ARG A 27 23.35 -0.87 19.22
N VAL A 28 24.39 -1.37 18.56
CA VAL A 28 24.23 -2.34 17.47
C VAL A 28 23.70 -3.67 18.01
N ASN A 29 24.12 -4.08 19.22
CA ASN A 29 23.57 -5.26 19.88
C ASN A 29 22.09 -5.07 20.28
N LEU A 30 21.71 -3.88 20.74
CA LEU A 30 20.33 -3.56 21.06
C LEU A 30 19.44 -3.55 19.81
N ILE A 31 19.93 -3.00 18.69
CA ILE A 31 19.24 -3.07 17.39
C ILE A 31 19.08 -4.53 16.96
N ARG A 32 20.16 -5.33 16.98
CA ARG A 32 20.09 -6.76 16.66
C ARG A 32 19.10 -7.50 17.56
N TYR A 33 19.09 -7.18 18.85
CA TYR A 33 18.13 -7.73 19.80
C TYR A 33 16.68 -7.36 19.42
N HIS A 34 16.38 -6.10 19.14
CA HIS A 34 15.02 -5.69 18.73
C HIS A 34 14.59 -6.24 17.38
N MET A 35 15.53 -6.50 16.46
CA MET A 35 15.25 -7.09 15.15
C MET A 35 15.08 -8.61 15.19
N GLN A 36 15.88 -9.31 16.00
CA GLN A 36 16.00 -10.77 15.96
C GLN A 36 15.30 -11.45 17.15
N HIS A 37 14.93 -10.72 18.20
CA HIS A 37 14.23 -11.30 19.34
C HIS A 37 12.72 -11.38 19.05
N PRO A 38 12.13 -12.59 18.94
CA PRO A 38 10.70 -12.74 18.74
C PRO A 38 9.96 -12.35 20.03
N LYS A 39 9.56 -11.09 20.14
CA LYS A 39 8.64 -10.60 21.19
C LYS A 39 7.18 -11.01 20.91
N THR A 40 6.97 -11.94 19.97
CA THR A 40 5.65 -12.40 19.59
C THR A 40 5.03 -13.15 20.77
N PRO A 41 3.87 -12.72 21.27
CA PRO A 41 3.17 -13.46 22.32
C PRO A 41 2.75 -14.84 21.80
N ARG A 42 2.40 -15.73 22.73
CA ARG A 42 1.87 -17.05 22.37
C ARG A 42 0.60 -16.90 21.50
N PRO A 43 0.36 -17.82 20.54
CA PRO A 43 -0.86 -17.79 19.74
C PRO A 43 -2.13 -17.75 20.59
N LEU A 44 -3.11 -16.99 20.11
CA LEU A 44 -4.35 -16.75 20.82
C LEU A 44 -5.22 -18.01 20.85
N LYS A 45 -5.62 -18.43 22.05
CA LYS A 45 -6.51 -19.58 22.26
C LYS A 45 -7.91 -19.09 22.58
N PHE A 46 -8.89 -19.43 21.74
CA PHE A 46 -10.28 -19.05 21.93
C PHE A 46 -11.12 -20.22 22.44
N SER A 47 -12.08 -19.93 23.34
CA SER A 47 -13.17 -20.85 23.63
C SER A 47 -14.12 -20.93 22.44
N ARG A 48 -14.93 -22.00 22.36
CA ARG A 48 -15.85 -22.25 21.23
C ARG A 48 -16.74 -21.05 20.89
N MET A 49 -17.39 -20.45 21.89
CA MET A 49 -18.25 -19.27 21.68
C MET A 49 -17.47 -18.05 21.19
N ARG A 50 -16.25 -17.82 21.71
CA ARG A 50 -15.40 -16.70 21.27
C ARG A 50 -14.91 -16.91 19.84
N ALA A 51 -14.52 -18.13 19.49
CA ALA A 51 -14.09 -18.48 18.13
C ALA A 51 -15.23 -18.28 17.12
N LEU A 52 -16.45 -18.71 17.45
CA LEU A 52 -17.62 -18.50 16.59
C LEU A 52 -17.96 -17.02 16.41
N ARG A 53 -17.96 -16.21 17.49
CA ARG A 53 -18.17 -14.75 17.38
C ARG A 53 -17.11 -14.11 16.49
N HIS A 54 -15.84 -14.47 16.67
CA HIS A 54 -14.75 -13.94 15.86
C HIS A 54 -14.93 -14.31 14.38
N TRP A 55 -15.30 -15.56 14.09
CA TRP A 55 -15.54 -16.02 12.72
C TRP A 55 -16.71 -15.29 12.06
N THR A 56 -17.81 -15.06 12.77
CA THR A 56 -18.95 -14.29 12.26
C THR A 56 -18.56 -12.85 11.94
N ILE A 57 -17.84 -12.18 12.85
CA ILE A 57 -17.36 -10.80 12.62
C ILE A 57 -16.43 -10.76 11.42
N HIS A 58 -15.48 -11.70 11.32
CA HIS A 58 -14.55 -11.77 10.21
C HIS A 58 -15.28 -11.95 8.88
N ARG A 59 -16.25 -12.86 8.81
CA ARG A 59 -17.03 -13.11 7.58
C ARG A 59 -17.89 -11.91 7.20
N ALA A 60 -18.53 -11.26 8.17
CA ALA A 60 -19.29 -10.04 7.94
C ALA A 60 -18.41 -8.91 7.41
N TRP A 61 -17.20 -8.74 7.97
CA TRP A 61 -16.21 -7.78 7.48
C TRP A 61 -15.77 -8.08 6.04
N MET A 62 -15.48 -9.34 5.71
CA MET A 62 -15.12 -9.73 4.35
C MET A 62 -16.25 -9.44 3.34
N LEU A 63 -17.51 -9.67 3.72
CA LEU A 63 -18.67 -9.32 2.91
C LEU A 63 -18.80 -7.80 2.73
N ALA A 64 -18.66 -7.03 3.81
CA ALA A 64 -18.71 -5.58 3.76
C ALA A 64 -17.61 -5.00 2.85
N ARG A 65 -16.39 -5.53 2.95
CA ARG A 65 -15.27 -5.13 2.08
C ARG A 65 -15.56 -5.44 0.62
N ARG A 66 -16.08 -6.64 0.32
CA ARG A 66 -16.48 -7.00 -1.06
C ARG A 66 -17.52 -6.02 -1.61
N LYS A 67 -18.58 -5.74 -0.85
CA LYS A 67 -19.61 -4.78 -1.26
C LYS A 67 -19.05 -3.38 -1.50
N ALA A 68 -18.12 -2.93 -0.66
CA ALA A 68 -17.46 -1.63 -0.83
C ALA A 68 -16.63 -1.59 -2.14
N THR A 69 -15.87 -2.65 -2.43
CA THR A 69 -15.11 -2.76 -3.69
C THR A 69 -16.02 -2.81 -4.90
N GLU A 70 -17.07 -3.65 -4.88
CA GLU A 70 -18.06 -3.74 -5.97
C GLU A 70 -18.73 -2.39 -6.23
N ALA A 71 -19.07 -1.63 -5.19
CA ALA A 71 -19.63 -0.28 -5.34
C ALA A 71 -18.64 0.71 -5.94
N GLN A 72 -17.37 0.67 -5.52
CA GLN A 72 -16.31 1.50 -6.10
C GLN A 72 -16.08 1.18 -7.58
N GLU A 73 -16.01 -0.11 -7.93
CA GLU A 73 -15.85 -0.56 -9.31
C GLU A 73 -17.04 -0.16 -10.19
N ALA A 74 -18.27 -0.33 -9.69
CA ALA A 74 -19.47 0.11 -10.40
C ALA A 74 -19.48 1.61 -10.67
N GLU A 75 -19.05 2.43 -9.71
CA GLU A 75 -18.94 3.88 -9.88
C GLU A 75 -17.85 4.26 -10.89
N LEU A 76 -16.68 3.61 -10.84
CA LEU A 76 -15.61 3.80 -11.84
C LEU A 76 -16.09 3.43 -13.25
N ILE A 77 -16.83 2.32 -13.39
CA ILE A 77 -17.43 1.91 -14.66
C ILE A 77 -18.44 2.95 -15.13
N ARG A 78 -19.30 3.46 -14.23
CA ARG A 78 -20.29 4.49 -14.55
C ARG A 78 -19.62 5.77 -15.06
N MET A 79 -18.58 6.24 -14.36
CA MET A 79 -17.80 7.42 -14.76
C MET A 79 -17.12 7.19 -16.12
N HIS A 80 -16.50 6.02 -16.31
CA HIS A 80 -15.86 5.65 -17.58
C HIS A 80 -16.86 5.62 -18.74
N GLN A 81 -18.01 4.99 -18.57
CA GLN A 81 -19.06 4.95 -19.59
C GLN A 81 -19.59 6.35 -19.93
N SER A 82 -19.75 7.21 -18.93
CA SER A 82 -20.15 8.60 -19.13
C SER A 82 -19.11 9.38 -19.93
N MET A 83 -17.83 9.27 -19.57
CA MET A 83 -16.73 9.91 -20.30
C MET A 83 -16.62 9.40 -21.73
N HIS A 84 -16.76 8.08 -21.93
CA HIS A 84 -16.71 7.46 -23.25
C HIS A 84 -17.84 7.99 -24.15
N ARG A 85 -19.10 7.98 -23.67
CA ARG A 85 -20.25 8.54 -24.41
C ARG A 85 -20.01 10.00 -24.82
N ALA A 86 -19.57 10.83 -23.89
CA ALA A 86 -19.27 12.24 -24.17
C ALA A 86 -18.17 12.40 -25.23
N CYS A 87 -17.15 11.53 -25.22
CA CYS A 87 -16.08 11.55 -26.22
C CYS A 87 -16.56 11.06 -27.60
N GLU A 88 -17.44 10.06 -27.67
CA GLU A 88 -18.04 9.60 -28.92
C GLU A 88 -18.92 10.70 -29.55
N GLU A 89 -19.73 11.39 -28.74
CA GLU A 89 -20.48 12.56 -29.21
C GLU A 89 -19.53 13.66 -29.75
N LEU A 90 -18.45 13.96 -29.01
CA LEU A 90 -17.45 14.96 -29.42
C LEU A 90 -16.70 14.59 -30.70
N ARG A 91 -16.57 13.29 -30.99
CA ARG A 91 -15.93 12.78 -32.20
C ARG A 91 -16.80 13.04 -33.43
N ASN A 92 -18.11 12.89 -33.30
CA ASN A 92 -19.07 13.09 -34.38
C ASN A 92 -19.58 14.53 -34.46
N PHE A 93 -19.28 15.36 -33.46
CA PHE A 93 -19.70 16.74 -33.40
C PHE A 93 -19.02 17.60 -34.49
N ASP A 94 -19.84 18.22 -35.32
CA ASP A 94 -19.43 19.26 -36.27
C ASP A 94 -19.72 20.64 -35.68
N ALA A 95 -18.70 21.49 -35.62
CA ALA A 95 -18.86 22.85 -35.13
C ALA A 95 -19.65 23.71 -36.14
N PRO A 96 -20.56 24.59 -35.70
CA PRO A 96 -21.26 25.48 -36.60
C PRO A 96 -20.28 26.35 -37.39
N GLY A 97 -20.34 26.27 -38.72
CA GLY A 97 -19.49 27.05 -39.63
C GLY A 97 -18.17 26.42 -40.05
N LYS A 98 -17.79 25.23 -39.55
CA LYS A 98 -16.60 24.49 -40.02
C LYS A 98 -16.84 22.98 -40.11
N LYS A 99 -16.64 22.40 -41.29
CA LYS A 99 -16.65 20.94 -41.51
C LYS A 99 -15.29 20.32 -41.14
N ASP A 100 -14.95 20.31 -39.86
CA ASP A 100 -13.76 19.62 -39.33
C ASP A 100 -14.19 18.76 -38.13
N SER A 101 -14.93 17.70 -38.45
CA SER A 101 -15.44 16.74 -37.47
C SER A 101 -14.29 16.15 -36.65
N GLY A 102 -14.52 16.02 -35.34
CA GLY A 102 -13.57 15.39 -34.43
C GLY A 102 -12.30 16.20 -34.13
N ARG A 103 -12.19 17.47 -34.53
CA ARG A 103 -11.08 18.35 -34.10
C ARG A 103 -10.99 18.46 -32.57
N LEU A 104 -12.11 18.70 -31.89
CA LEU A 104 -12.16 18.82 -30.44
C LEU A 104 -11.82 17.50 -29.74
N TYR A 105 -12.27 16.38 -30.29
CA TYR A 105 -11.91 15.04 -29.81
C TYR A 105 -10.38 14.81 -29.87
N ARG A 106 -9.73 15.15 -30.99
CA ARG A 106 -8.26 15.03 -31.12
C ARG A 106 -7.52 15.85 -30.08
N ILE A 107 -7.95 17.09 -29.83
CA ILE A 107 -7.36 17.98 -28.81
C ILE A 107 -7.57 17.40 -27.41
N ALA A 108 -8.77 16.93 -27.07
CA ALA A 108 -9.08 16.36 -25.77
C ALA A 108 -8.29 15.07 -25.46
N MET A 109 -7.90 14.32 -26.50
CA MET A 109 -7.09 13.11 -26.37
C MET A 109 -5.59 13.38 -26.20
N GLU A 110 -5.13 14.60 -26.42
CA GLU A 110 -3.74 14.96 -26.16
C GLU A 110 -3.39 14.78 -24.68
N LYS A 111 -2.26 14.11 -24.40
CA LYS A 111 -1.78 13.86 -23.02
C LYS A 111 -0.69 14.84 -22.56
N LYS A 112 -0.72 16.07 -23.10
CA LYS A 112 0.28 17.11 -22.80
C LYS A 112 0.22 17.47 -21.31
N GLY A 113 1.37 17.48 -20.64
CA GLY A 113 1.49 17.86 -19.22
C GLY A 113 1.01 16.84 -18.20
N ILE A 114 0.40 15.72 -18.61
CA ILE A 114 -0.16 14.72 -17.67
C ILE A 114 0.93 13.88 -17.01
N PHE A 115 1.91 13.41 -17.78
CA PHE A 115 2.96 12.51 -17.30
C PHE A 115 4.23 13.22 -16.79
N GLY A 116 4.22 14.55 -16.76
CA GLY A 116 5.36 15.37 -16.34
C GLY A 116 5.26 15.87 -14.90
N HIS A 117 6.28 16.61 -14.47
CA HIS A 117 6.22 17.39 -13.23
C HIS A 117 5.08 18.42 -13.32
N GLY A 118 4.19 18.42 -12.33
CA GLY A 118 3.03 19.32 -12.29
C GLY A 118 1.74 18.79 -12.92
N GLY A 119 1.68 17.51 -13.32
CA GLY A 119 0.43 16.93 -13.87
C GLY A 119 -0.74 16.90 -12.89
N VAL A 120 -0.45 16.73 -11.59
CA VAL A 120 -1.42 16.93 -10.50
C VAL A 120 -0.86 17.99 -9.54
N PRO A 121 -1.58 19.09 -9.28
CA PRO A 121 -1.14 20.10 -8.31
C PRO A 121 -0.96 19.50 -6.91
N ILE A 122 0.17 19.79 -6.25
CA ILE A 122 0.51 19.22 -4.94
C ILE A 122 -0.49 19.64 -3.86
N GLU A 123 -1.09 20.82 -4.01
CA GLU A 123 -2.11 21.35 -3.12
C GLU A 123 -3.40 20.52 -3.12
N TYR A 124 -3.73 19.88 -4.26
CA TYR A 124 -4.89 19.01 -4.38
C TYR A 124 -4.61 17.58 -3.88
N ALA A 125 -3.36 17.13 -3.90
CA ALA A 125 -2.95 15.80 -3.42
C ALA A 125 -2.96 15.66 -1.88
N ARG A 126 -3.61 16.58 -1.14
CA ARG A 126 -3.70 16.54 0.32
C ARG A 126 -4.58 15.37 0.79
N PRO A 127 -4.09 14.53 1.71
CA PRO A 127 -4.88 13.43 2.25
C PRO A 127 -6.00 13.95 3.17
N GLN A 128 -7.06 13.15 3.30
CA GLN A 128 -8.09 13.40 4.30
C GLN A 128 -7.50 13.21 5.72
N THR A 129 -7.96 14.05 6.66
CA THR A 129 -7.51 14.05 8.06
C THR A 129 -8.70 13.74 8.97
N ASP A 130 -8.45 13.15 10.14
CA ASP A 130 -9.51 12.73 11.07
C ASP A 130 -10.32 13.91 11.63
N THR A 131 -9.68 15.08 11.80
CA THR A 131 -10.34 16.32 12.23
C THR A 131 -9.88 17.48 11.34
N PRO A 132 -10.75 18.45 11.03
CA PRO A 132 -10.38 19.58 10.19
C PRO A 132 -9.36 20.47 10.90
N ALA A 133 -8.59 21.23 10.12
CA ALA A 133 -7.73 22.28 10.64
C ALA A 133 -8.55 23.44 11.24
N ARG A 134 -7.90 24.32 12.01
CA ARG A 134 -8.51 25.54 12.57
C ARG A 134 -9.17 26.41 11.50
N GLU A 135 -8.52 26.49 10.34
CA GLU A 135 -9.08 27.06 9.12
C GLU A 135 -9.22 25.93 8.10
N ALA A 136 -10.46 25.49 7.86
CA ALA A 136 -10.73 24.36 6.99
C ALA A 136 -10.59 24.70 5.49
N TRP A 137 -10.89 25.95 5.13
CA TRP A 137 -10.84 26.43 3.75
C TRP A 137 -10.42 27.90 3.71
N ASN A 138 -9.45 28.22 2.85
CA ASN A 138 -8.99 29.59 2.66
C ASN A 138 -9.92 30.32 1.67
N HIS A 139 -10.85 31.12 2.19
CA HIS A 139 -11.75 31.96 1.40
C HIS A 139 -11.08 33.22 0.83
N GLY A 140 -9.88 33.58 1.30
CA GLY A 140 -9.12 34.74 0.85
C GLY A 140 -8.11 34.44 -0.26
N TRP A 141 -8.19 33.27 -0.90
CA TRP A 141 -7.28 32.91 -1.98
C TRP A 141 -7.41 33.87 -3.18
N THR A 142 -6.28 34.40 -3.64
CA THR A 142 -6.15 35.26 -4.83
C THR A 142 -5.17 34.66 -5.83
N ARG A 143 -5.45 34.85 -7.13
CA ARG A 143 -4.65 34.29 -8.25
C ARG A 143 -3.29 34.97 -8.41
#